data_AF-A0A662M8R1-F1
#
_entry.id   AF-A0A662M8R1-F1
#
_cell.length_a   1.000
_cell.length_b   1.000
_cell.length_c   1.000
_cell.angle_alpha   90.00
_cell.angle_beta   90.00
_cell.angle_gamma   90.00
#
_symmetry.space_group_name_H-M   'P 1'
#
loop_
_entity.id
_entity.type
_entity.pdbx_description
1 polymer ?
#
loop_
_entity_poly.entity_id
_entity_poly.type
_entity_poly.pdbx_seq_one_letter_code
_entity_poly.pdbx_strand_id
1 'polypeptide(L)' 'PVDMEEENAVETVEKGTIAFWPPGNALCIFWGPTPASRRLDEIRPASPVNILGKIVGDPKIFSKVRSGERIRIELVS' A
#
# COMPACT_ATOMS: atom_id res chain seq x y z
N PRO A 1 9.12 3.66 15.67
CA PRO A 1 9.26 4.02 14.24
C PRO A 1 10.07 2.93 13.54
N VAL A 2 9.63 2.46 12.38
CA VAL A 2 10.41 1.52 11.56
C VAL A 2 11.17 2.36 10.56
N ASP A 3 12.50 2.24 10.55
CA ASP A 3 13.36 2.91 9.56
C ASP A 3 13.75 1.85 8.52
N MET A 4 13.44 2.11 7.26
CA MET A 4 13.68 1.17 6.16
C MET A 4 14.09 1.95 4.92
N GLU A 5 15.35 1.77 4.51
CA GLU A 5 15.90 2.34 3.27
C GLU A 5 15.24 1.70 2.03
N GLU A 6 15.44 2.27 0.84
CA GLU A 6 14.91 1.73 -0.41
C GLU A 6 15.58 0.39 -0.76
N GLU A 7 15.03 -0.71 -0.27
CA GLU A 7 15.45 -2.06 -0.64
C GLU A 7 14.39 -2.63 -1.60
N ASN A 8 14.65 -2.52 -2.91
CA ASN A 8 13.76 -2.96 -4.00
C ASN A 8 12.49 -2.09 -4.19
N ALA A 9 12.66 -0.77 -4.15
CA ALA A 9 11.54 0.14 -4.36
C ALA A 9 10.97 0.03 -5.78
N VAL A 10 9.65 -0.17 -5.90
CA VAL A 10 8.97 -0.33 -7.19
C VAL A 10 8.05 0.84 -7.51
N GLU A 11 7.95 1.17 -8.80
CA GLU A 11 7.07 2.25 -9.27
C GLU A 11 5.62 1.84 -9.51
N THR A 12 5.35 0.54 -9.65
CA THR A 12 4.00 0.00 -9.88
C THR A 12 3.80 -1.25 -9.04
N VAL A 13 2.58 -1.45 -8.58
CA VAL A 13 2.21 -2.57 -7.70
C VAL A 13 0.95 -3.26 -8.20
N GLU A 14 0.70 -4.47 -7.68
CA GLU A 14 -0.54 -5.19 -7.95
C GLU A 14 -1.65 -4.77 -6.98
N LYS A 15 -2.89 -5.05 -7.39
CA LYS A 15 -4.03 -4.93 -6.48
C LYS A 15 -3.85 -5.91 -5.31
N GLY A 16 -3.98 -5.39 -4.10
CA GLY A 16 -3.79 -6.12 -2.84
C GLY A 16 -2.38 -6.01 -2.27
N THR A 17 -1.44 -5.34 -2.92
CA THR A 17 -0.08 -5.15 -2.38
C THR A 17 -0.12 -4.34 -1.07
N ILE A 18 0.69 -4.77 -0.10
CA ILE A 18 1.02 -4.05 1.12
C ILE A 18 2.48 -3.59 0.99
N ALA A 19 2.74 -2.31 1.21
CA ALA A 19 4.07 -1.73 1.05
C ALA A 19 4.38 -0.71 2.14
N PHE A 20 5.65 -0.43 2.34
CA PHE A 20 6.12 0.72 3.11
C PHE A 20 6.47 1.87 2.17
N TRP A 21 6.02 3.08 2.48
CA TRP A 21 6.40 4.31 1.78
C TRP A 21 7.36 5.13 2.66
N PRO A 22 8.68 5.08 2.38
CA PRO A 22 9.68 5.71 3.24
C PRO A 22 9.50 7.22 3.43
N PRO A 23 9.24 8.05 2.39
CA PRO A 23 9.10 9.49 2.55
C PRO A 23 8.01 9.92 3.54
N GLY A 24 6.94 9.13 3.66
CA GLY A 24 5.83 9.39 4.58
C GLY A 24 5.89 8.58 5.87
N ASN A 25 6.90 7.71 6.06
CA ASN A 25 6.95 6.71 7.13
C ASN A 25 5.60 6.00 7.30
N ALA A 26 5.04 5.50 6.19
CA ALA A 26 3.65 5.06 6.12
C ALA A 26 3.53 3.61 5.64
N LEU A 27 2.60 2.87 6.24
CA LEU A 27 2.13 1.61 5.69
C LEU A 27 1.07 1.92 4.62
N CYS A 28 1.30 1.43 3.41
CA CYS A 28 0.41 1.59 2.27
C CYS A 28 -0.29 0.27 1.95
N ILE A 29 -1.58 0.36 1.69
CA ILE A 29 -2.42 -0.74 1.22
C ILE A 29 -2.96 -0.31 -0.14
N PHE A 30 -2.78 -1.12 -1.18
CA PHE A 30 -3.18 -0.78 -2.54
C PHE A 30 -4.38 -1.62 -2.98
N TRP A 31 -5.57 -1.02 -3.15
CA TRP A 31 -6.78 -1.74 -3.58
C TRP A 31 -7.36 -1.26 -4.92
N GLY A 32 -6.71 -0.30 -5.59
CA GLY A 32 -7.09 0.22 -6.90
C GLY A 32 -6.13 1.31 -7.38
N PRO A 33 -6.36 1.87 -8.59
CA PRO A 33 -5.56 2.96 -9.15
C PRO A 33 -5.51 4.17 -8.21
N THR A 34 -4.39 4.88 -8.22
CA THR A 34 -4.21 6.12 -7.45
C THR A 34 -4.21 7.32 -8.41
N PRO A 35 -4.25 8.57 -7.92
CA PRO A 35 -4.08 9.75 -8.77
C PRO A 35 -2.77 9.77 -9.58
N ALA A 36 -1.75 9.02 -9.17
CA ALA A 36 -0.48 8.90 -9.90
C ALA A 36 -0.53 7.86 -11.03
N SER A 37 -1.53 6.97 -11.05
CA SER A 37 -1.69 5.95 -12.09
C SER A 37 -1.88 6.59 -13.47
N ARG A 38 -1.18 6.07 -14.48
CA ARG A 38 -1.21 6.61 -15.85
C ARG A 38 -2.21 5.86 -16.73
N ARG A 39 -2.65 4.67 -16.31
CA ARG A 39 -3.65 3.84 -16.98
C ARG A 39 -4.70 3.37 -15.98
N LEU A 40 -5.87 2.99 -16.47
CA LEU A 40 -7.00 2.54 -15.65
C LEU A 40 -6.71 1.24 -14.88
N ASP A 41 -5.83 0.40 -15.41
CA ASP A 41 -5.43 -0.90 -14.84
C ASP A 41 -4.10 -0.85 -14.07
N GLU A 42 -3.44 0.31 -14.04
CA GLU A 42 -2.17 0.50 -13.32
C GLU A 42 -2.43 0.97 -11.89
N ILE A 43 -1.67 0.42 -10.93
CA ILE A 43 -1.61 0.96 -9.58
C ILE A 43 -0.21 1.52 -9.35
N ARG A 44 -0.11 2.84 -9.31
CA ARG A 44 1.14 3.57 -9.12
C ARG A 44 1.11 4.32 -7.80
N PRO A 45 2.03 4.08 -6.86
CA PRO A 45 2.20 4.91 -5.68
C PRO A 45 2.68 6.33 -6.06
N ALA A 46 2.69 7.27 -5.10
CA ALA A 46 3.15 8.64 -5.36
C ALA A 46 4.65 8.73 -5.68
N SER A 47 5.46 7.84 -5.09
CA SER A 47 6.88 7.60 -5.38
C SER A 47 7.20 6.13 -5.09
N PRO A 48 8.40 5.61 -5.41
CA PRO A 48 8.74 4.20 -5.15
C PRO A 48 8.45 3.75 -3.71
N VAL A 49 8.01 2.49 -3.56
CA VAL A 49 7.65 1.87 -2.27
C VAL A 49 8.31 0.51 -2.11
N ASN A 50 8.58 0.10 -0.86
CA ASN A 50 9.12 -1.23 -0.55
C ASN A 50 7.97 -2.21 -0.34
N ILE A 51 7.86 -3.25 -1.16
CA ILE A 51 6.81 -4.27 -1.00
C ILE A 51 7.07 -5.09 0.27
N LEU A 52 6.06 -5.17 1.14
CA LEU A 52 6.10 -5.98 2.36
C LEU A 52 5.32 -7.30 2.21
N GLY A 53 4.30 -7.32 1.35
CA GLY A 53 3.49 -8.49 1.15
C GLY A 53 2.22 -8.22 0.35
N LYS A 54 1.23 -9.09 0.52
CA LYS A 54 -0.05 -9.04 -0.20
C LYS A 54 -1.20 -9.42 0.73
N ILE A 55 -2.34 -8.76 0.54
CA ILE A 55 -3.59 -9.09 1.22
C ILE A 55 -4.02 -10.51 0.85
N VAL A 56 -4.37 -11.29 1.87
CA VAL A 56 -5.10 -12.55 1.72
C VAL A 56 -6.60 -12.23 1.75
N GLY A 57 -7.31 -12.51 0.66
CA GLY A 57 -8.74 -12.19 0.51
C GLY A 57 -9.01 -11.01 -0.44
N ASP A 58 -10.18 -10.38 -0.34
CA ASP A 58 -10.60 -9.28 -1.23
C ASP A 58 -10.12 -7.92 -0.70
N PRO A 59 -9.16 -7.24 -1.37
CA PRO A 59 -8.70 -5.92 -0.96
C PRO A 59 -9.74 -4.80 -1.17
N LYS A 60 -10.83 -5.03 -1.92
CA LYS A 60 -11.88 -4.01 -2.14
C LYS A 60 -12.64 -3.63 -0.87
N ILE A 61 -12.52 -4.40 0.21
CA ILE A 61 -13.12 -4.05 1.51
C ILE A 61 -12.68 -2.67 2.00
N PHE A 62 -11.46 -2.25 1.66
CA PHE A 62 -10.89 -0.96 2.08
C PHE A 62 -11.59 0.24 1.45
N SER A 63 -12.38 0.06 0.38
CA SER A 63 -13.22 1.14 -0.19
C SER A 63 -14.30 1.65 0.77
N LYS A 64 -14.59 0.92 1.86
CA LYS A 64 -15.54 1.32 2.89
C LYS A 64 -14.91 2.19 3.98
N VAL A 65 -13.59 2.20 4.08
CA VAL A 65 -12.83 2.91 5.13
C VAL A 65 -12.74 4.40 4.78
N ARG A 66 -13.03 5.25 5.74
CA ARG A 66 -12.95 6.71 5.63
C ARG A 66 -11.66 7.24 6.27
N SER A 67 -11.24 8.41 5.82
CA SER A 67 -10.12 9.12 6.43
C SER A 67 -10.37 9.35 7.93
N GLY A 68 -9.36 9.07 8.75
CA GLY A 68 -9.42 9.20 10.22
C GLY A 68 -9.96 7.96 10.95
N GLU A 69 -10.42 6.92 10.25
CA GLU A 69 -10.76 5.66 10.89
C GLU A 69 -9.52 5.00 11.53
N ARG A 70 -9.71 4.38 12.70
CA ARG A 70 -8.61 3.73 13.43
C ARG A 70 -8.35 2.34 12.85
N ILE A 71 -7.08 2.09 12.53
CA ILE A 71 -6.58 0.77 12.12
C ILE A 71 -5.77 0.18 13.26
N ARG A 72 -6.01 -1.09 13.57
CA ARG A 72 -5.22 -1.89 14.53
C ARG A 72 -4.51 -2.99 13.76
N ILE A 73 -3.22 -3.16 13.99
CA ILE A 73 -2.37 -4.16 13.36
C ILE A 73 -1.92 -5.13 14.45
N GLU A 74 -2.10 -6.43 14.20
CA GLU A 74 -1.76 -7.50 15.14
C GLU A 74 -1.12 -8.66 14.38
N LEU A 75 -0.31 -9.44 15.09
CA LEU A 75 0.17 -10.72 14.56
C LEU A 75 -1.00 -11.70 14.53
N VAL A 76 -1.12 -12.44 13.43
CA VAL A 76 -2.08 -13.55 13.35
C VAL A 76 -1.58 -14.67 14.26
N SER A 77 -2.42 -15.10 15.20
CA SER A 77 -2.20 -16.25 16.08
C SER A 77 -2.61 -17.56 15.43
#